data_AF-A0A382MUF8-F1
#
_entry.id   AF-A0A382MUF8-F1
#
_cell.length_a   1.000
_cell.length_b   1.000
_cell.length_c   1.000
_cell.angle_alpha   90.00
_cell.angle_beta   90.00
_cell.angle_gamma   90.00
#
_symmetry.space_group_name_H-M   'P 1'
#
loop_
_entity.id
_entity.type
_entity.pdbx_description
1 polymer ?
#
loop_
_entity_poly.entity_id
_entity_poly.type
_entity_poly.pdbx_seq_one_letter_code
_entity_poly.pdbx_strand_id
1 'polypeptide(L)'
;DYWILEVFVGNFDWLANNMKYFRPQSGEDKWRWLLWDVDHGLGMDYTYDGVSWGDPEIDYLDWSTGLDGPRIWNGNNNRIIRAILRNDQGRVDFINRIADLLNTAFLNENLFEVIDSLENILSLDMEFHAERWGGNMNNWFTGIQNVKNYILERQSHITSHIKNKFDLDTTFQVTLEIEPYNSGSIQINSISLSNFPWTGTYFSNVPITITANPSPGFEILQWDGTNIVANTIVLDSLEHDTTFTVILAPVSNHSLVINEFLARNNGSCFDNYGEADDFIELYNGTDTTVILNGMMITDDPTGSSNIFTISDTSLVSLLPGEFKVFWADNDTAQGFDHLNFQLDGDGEQIYLFNDSGTSVLDSILFDEQAIDISFGR
;
A
#
# COMPACT_ATOMS: atom_id res chain seq x y z
N ASP A 1 8.61 -1.77 18.41
CA ASP A 1 9.53 -0.62 18.41
C ASP A 1 10.33 -0.51 19.69
N TYR A 2 9.77 -0.06 20.82
CA TYR A 2 10.53 0.06 22.09
C TYR A 2 11.38 -1.18 22.43
N TRP A 3 10.74 -2.36 22.47
CA TRP A 3 11.43 -3.61 22.78
C TRP A 3 12.52 -3.97 21.76
N ILE A 4 12.26 -3.68 20.48
CA ILE A 4 13.19 -3.97 19.38
C ILE A 4 14.42 -3.07 19.48
N LEU A 5 14.22 -1.79 19.81
CA LEU A 5 15.30 -0.84 19.99
C LEU A 5 16.18 -1.21 21.19
N GLU A 6 15.60 -1.56 22.34
CA GLU A 6 16.35 -2.00 23.51
C GLU A 6 17.17 -3.27 23.22
N VAL A 7 16.61 -4.22 22.47
CA VAL A 7 17.32 -5.41 21.98
C VAL A 7 18.47 -5.04 21.04
N PHE A 8 18.24 -4.14 20.07
CA PHE A 8 19.27 -3.74 19.11
C PHE A 8 20.42 -3.00 19.81
N VAL A 9 20.09 -2.00 20.63
CA VAL A 9 21.03 -1.19 21.42
C VAL A 9 21.81 -2.05 22.41
N GLY A 10 21.22 -3.14 22.91
CA GLY A 10 21.88 -3.99 23.91
C GLY A 10 21.98 -3.26 25.25
N ASN A 11 20.85 -2.74 25.74
CA ASN A 11 20.80 -2.06 27.03
C ASN A 11 20.75 -3.09 28.17
N PHE A 12 21.85 -3.26 28.90
CA PHE A 12 21.90 -4.24 29.98
C PHE A 12 21.16 -3.82 31.25
N ASP A 13 20.92 -2.52 31.43
CA ASP A 13 20.22 -1.99 32.61
C ASP A 13 18.69 -2.01 32.47
N TRP A 14 18.23 -2.28 31.26
CA TRP A 14 16.84 -2.54 30.93
C TRP A 14 16.30 -3.83 31.59
N LEU A 15 14.97 -3.95 31.62
CA LEU A 15 14.16 -4.99 32.30
C LEU A 15 14.18 -4.99 33.82
N ALA A 16 15.30 -4.74 34.47
CA ALA A 16 15.38 -4.58 35.93
C ALA A 16 15.18 -3.11 36.34
N ASN A 17 15.79 -2.20 35.59
CA ASN A 17 15.63 -0.75 35.73
C ASN A 17 15.06 -0.20 34.42
N ASN A 18 15.31 1.08 34.13
CA ASN A 18 15.19 1.79 32.83
C ASN A 18 13.92 1.58 32.00
N MET A 19 12.88 1.03 32.62
CA MET A 19 11.56 0.88 32.06
C MET A 19 10.69 2.05 32.51
N LYS A 20 10.19 2.79 31.52
CA LYS A 20 9.28 3.92 31.71
C LYS A 20 8.12 3.78 30.74
N TYR A 21 6.92 4.06 31.20
CA TYR A 21 5.73 4.06 30.37
C TYR A 21 4.76 5.13 30.86
N PHE A 22 4.02 5.70 29.93
CA PHE A 22 3.08 6.77 30.20
C PHE A 22 1.77 6.52 29.45
N ARG A 23 0.70 7.13 29.93
CA ARG A 23 -0.58 7.20 29.22
C ARG A 23 -0.85 8.67 28.87
N PRO A 24 -0.97 9.03 27.59
CA PRO A 24 -1.29 10.40 27.20
C PRO A 24 -2.60 10.90 27.84
N GLN A 25 -2.67 12.19 28.15
CA GLN A 25 -3.92 12.84 28.59
C GLN A 25 -4.75 13.38 27.41
N SER A 26 -4.38 13.03 26.18
CA SER A 26 -5.03 13.48 24.94
C SER A 26 -6.37 12.78 24.64
N GLY A 27 -6.86 11.92 25.52
CA GLY A 27 -8.03 11.06 25.28
C GLY A 27 -7.70 9.72 24.62
N GLU A 28 -6.41 9.42 24.41
CA GLU A 28 -5.96 8.08 24.00
C GLU A 28 -5.88 7.13 25.21
N ASP A 29 -6.51 5.95 25.11
CA ASP A 29 -6.58 4.98 26.21
C ASP A 29 -5.39 4.00 26.28
N LYS A 30 -4.40 4.14 25.39
CA LYS A 30 -3.25 3.22 25.30
C LYS A 30 -2.05 3.71 26.12
N TRP A 31 -1.43 2.80 26.85
CA TRP A 31 -0.12 3.01 27.45
C TRP A 31 0.97 2.93 26.38
N ARG A 32 2.00 3.77 26.51
CA ARG A 32 3.15 3.84 25.62
C ARG A 32 4.43 3.70 26.43
N TRP A 33 5.41 3.02 25.87
CA TRP A 33 6.76 2.97 26.42
C TRP A 33 7.51 4.26 26.13
N LEU A 34 8.40 4.63 27.05
CA LEU A 34 9.34 5.73 26.91
C LEU A 34 10.74 5.14 27.00
N LEU A 35 11.57 5.41 25.99
CA LEU A 35 12.99 5.07 26.05
C LEU A 35 13.68 5.97 27.08
N TRP A 36 14.49 5.38 27.94
CA TRP A 36 15.14 6.09 29.04
C TRP A 36 16.46 5.42 29.38
N ASP A 37 17.53 6.21 29.54
CA ASP A 37 18.81 5.79 30.13
C ASP A 37 19.42 4.56 29.41
N VAL A 38 19.95 4.85 28.22
CA VAL A 38 20.49 3.90 27.23
C VAL A 38 21.99 4.12 26.95
N ASP A 39 22.65 4.92 27.80
CA ASP A 39 24.10 5.18 27.76
C ASP A 39 24.92 3.90 27.99
N HIS A 40 24.36 2.94 28.72
CA HIS A 40 24.86 1.59 28.92
C HIS A 40 24.48 0.60 27.79
N GLY A 41 24.51 1.09 26.55
CA GLY A 41 24.25 0.32 25.33
C GLY A 41 25.31 0.55 24.26
N LEU A 42 25.05 0.08 23.05
CA LEU A 42 25.87 0.29 21.85
C LEU A 42 27.36 -0.08 22.03
N GLY A 43 27.62 -1.19 22.72
CA GLY A 43 28.96 -1.75 22.84
C GLY A 43 29.79 -1.23 24.01
N MET A 44 29.16 -0.62 25.03
CA MET A 44 29.85 -0.27 26.26
C MET A 44 30.43 -1.52 26.95
N ASP A 45 31.75 -1.56 27.10
CA ASP A 45 32.46 -2.68 27.75
C ASP A 45 32.05 -2.78 29.23
N TYR A 46 31.18 -3.74 29.53
CA TYR A 46 30.65 -3.97 30.86
C TYR A 46 30.33 -5.44 31.08
N THR A 47 30.94 -6.03 32.11
CA THR A 47 30.68 -7.42 32.52
C THR A 47 29.96 -7.46 33.85
N TYR A 48 28.81 -8.14 33.91
CA TYR A 48 28.02 -8.31 35.13
C TYR A 48 27.30 -9.65 35.15
N ASP A 49 27.24 -10.28 36.33
CA ASP A 49 26.68 -11.63 36.53
C ASP A 49 27.21 -12.68 35.53
N GLY A 50 28.48 -12.53 35.12
CA GLY A 50 29.16 -13.46 34.19
C GLY A 50 28.82 -13.25 32.72
N VAL A 51 28.12 -12.18 32.36
CA VAL A 51 27.78 -11.82 30.97
C VAL A 51 28.52 -10.55 30.56
N SER A 52 29.15 -10.58 29.38
CA SER A 52 29.79 -9.41 28.76
C SER A 52 28.75 -8.64 27.95
N TRP A 53 28.09 -7.67 28.56
CA TRP A 53 26.90 -7.04 28.00
C TRP A 53 27.16 -6.08 26.84
N GLY A 54 28.40 -5.60 26.69
CA GLY A 54 28.83 -4.80 25.55
C GLY A 54 29.12 -5.61 24.29
N ASP A 55 29.09 -6.95 24.37
CA ASP A 55 29.40 -7.82 23.24
C ASP A 55 28.21 -7.84 22.24
N PRO A 56 28.43 -7.51 20.95
CA PRO A 56 27.37 -7.52 19.93
C PRO A 56 26.78 -8.91 19.66
N GLU A 57 27.40 -10.00 20.13
CA GLU A 57 26.88 -11.37 20.01
C GLU A 57 25.84 -11.72 21.08
N ILE A 58 25.67 -10.91 22.14
CA ILE A 58 24.73 -11.27 23.22
C ILE A 58 23.29 -11.30 22.70
N ASP A 59 22.60 -12.41 22.96
CA ASP A 59 21.19 -12.58 22.57
C ASP A 59 20.24 -11.88 23.56
N TYR A 60 20.16 -10.56 23.44
CA TYR A 60 19.20 -9.74 24.17
C TYR A 60 17.76 -10.06 23.80
N LEU A 61 17.49 -10.67 22.63
CA LEU A 61 16.13 -11.05 22.24
C LEU A 61 15.66 -12.23 23.09
N ASP A 62 16.45 -13.30 23.15
CA ASP A 62 16.12 -14.47 23.97
C ASP A 62 16.08 -14.12 25.46
N TRP A 63 17.12 -13.43 25.96
CA TRP A 63 17.16 -12.98 27.35
C TRP A 63 15.93 -12.13 27.71
N SER A 64 15.64 -11.09 26.93
CA SER A 64 14.55 -10.17 27.28
C SER A 64 13.16 -10.78 27.13
N THR A 65 13.01 -11.84 26.34
CA THR A 65 11.73 -12.53 26.14
C THR A 65 11.63 -13.85 26.90
N GLY A 66 12.66 -14.22 27.65
CA GLY A 66 12.76 -15.46 28.42
C GLY A 66 12.20 -15.39 29.84
N LEU A 67 12.48 -16.44 30.60
CA LEU A 67 12.20 -16.54 32.05
C LEU A 67 13.47 -16.62 32.89
N ASP A 68 14.58 -17.00 32.26
CA ASP A 68 15.81 -17.40 32.90
C ASP A 68 16.95 -16.48 32.48
N GLY A 69 17.85 -16.20 33.42
CA GLY A 69 18.99 -15.32 33.20
C GLY A 69 19.07 -14.22 34.26
N PRO A 70 20.21 -13.52 34.33
CA PRO A 70 20.39 -12.42 35.26
C PRO A 70 19.32 -11.35 35.03
N ARG A 71 18.89 -10.69 36.11
CA ARG A 71 18.06 -9.47 36.08
C ARG A 71 16.63 -9.56 35.50
N ILE A 72 16.14 -10.73 35.06
CA ILE A 72 14.78 -10.90 34.50
C ILE A 72 13.67 -10.87 35.60
N TRP A 73 14.03 -11.08 36.86
CA TRP A 73 13.15 -10.99 38.04
C TRP A 73 11.85 -11.80 37.88
N ASN A 74 11.98 -13.10 37.61
CA ASN A 74 10.89 -14.06 37.35
C ASN A 74 10.01 -13.68 36.13
N GLY A 75 10.52 -12.84 35.23
CA GLY A 75 9.85 -12.42 34.01
C GLY A 75 8.64 -11.52 34.28
N ASN A 76 8.64 -10.77 35.37
CA ASN A 76 7.54 -9.86 35.70
C ASN A 76 7.46 -8.68 34.73
N ASN A 77 8.63 -8.16 34.34
CA ASN A 77 8.72 -6.96 33.52
C ASN A 77 8.62 -7.23 32.02
N ASN A 78 8.82 -8.48 31.59
CA ASN A 78 8.66 -8.91 30.19
C ASN A 78 7.36 -9.69 29.91
N ARG A 79 6.38 -9.66 30.82
CA ARG A 79 5.10 -10.39 30.63
C ARG A 79 4.37 -9.98 29.35
N ILE A 80 4.37 -8.68 29.04
CA ILE A 80 3.64 -8.13 27.89
C ILE A 80 4.27 -8.64 26.58
N ILE A 81 5.59 -8.53 26.41
CA ILE A 81 6.24 -9.02 25.19
C ILE A 81 6.05 -10.53 25.03
N ARG A 82 6.12 -11.30 26.12
CA ARG A 82 5.89 -12.74 26.07
C ARG A 82 4.47 -13.09 25.69
N ALA A 83 3.48 -12.28 26.09
CA ALA A 83 2.11 -12.44 25.65
C ALA A 83 1.94 -12.13 24.16
N ILE A 84 2.58 -11.08 23.66
CA ILE A 84 2.59 -10.73 22.22
C ILE A 84 3.17 -11.88 21.39
N LEU A 85 4.33 -12.42 21.79
CA LEU A 85 5.02 -13.48 21.02
C LEU A 85 4.32 -14.85 21.07
N ARG A 86 3.41 -15.06 22.02
CA ARG A 86 2.53 -16.25 22.07
C ARG A 86 1.35 -16.15 21.10
N ASN A 87 1.00 -14.94 20.67
CA ASN A 87 -0.01 -14.74 19.63
C ASN A 87 0.66 -14.86 18.26
N ASP A 88 0.07 -15.63 17.36
CA ASP A 88 0.69 -15.91 16.05
C ASP A 88 0.86 -14.63 15.22
N GLN A 89 -0.18 -13.79 15.13
CA GLN A 89 -0.08 -12.49 14.46
C GLN A 89 0.92 -11.57 15.16
N GLY A 90 0.91 -11.50 16.49
CA GLY A 90 1.86 -10.71 17.26
C GLY A 90 3.31 -11.13 17.05
N ARG A 91 3.57 -12.42 16.79
CA ARG A 91 4.89 -12.93 16.42
C ARG A 91 5.28 -12.51 15.01
N VAL A 92 4.39 -12.67 14.04
CA VAL A 92 4.60 -12.22 12.65
C VAL A 92 4.88 -10.73 12.60
N ASP A 93 4.03 -9.92 13.24
CA ASP A 93 4.19 -8.46 13.32
C ASP A 93 5.52 -8.06 13.96
N PHE A 94 5.94 -8.78 15.01
CA PHE A 94 7.20 -8.51 15.68
C PHE A 94 8.41 -8.82 14.79
N ILE A 95 8.42 -9.99 14.14
CA ILE A 95 9.52 -10.38 13.24
C ILE A 95 9.61 -9.44 12.05
N ASN A 96 8.48 -9.17 11.39
CA ASN A 96 8.42 -8.23 10.27
C ASN A 96 8.82 -6.82 10.69
N ARG A 97 8.39 -6.35 11.87
CA ARG A 97 8.81 -5.02 12.33
C ARG A 97 10.31 -4.92 12.60
N ILE A 98 10.97 -5.99 13.06
CA ILE A 98 12.44 -5.99 13.16
C ILE A 98 13.07 -5.98 11.77
N ALA A 99 12.60 -6.83 10.84
CA ALA A 99 13.08 -6.84 9.46
C ALA A 99 12.92 -5.46 8.80
N ASP A 100 11.77 -4.81 8.99
CA ASP A 100 11.50 -3.48 8.46
C ASP A 100 12.49 -2.43 8.99
N LEU A 101 12.80 -2.49 10.29
CA LEU A 101 13.80 -1.60 10.91
C LEU A 101 15.21 -1.90 10.40
N LEU A 102 15.59 -3.17 10.23
CA LEU A 102 16.87 -3.58 9.64
C LEU A 102 17.03 -3.14 8.18
N ASN A 103 15.93 -3.03 7.43
CA ASN A 103 15.92 -2.49 6.08
C ASN A 103 15.74 -0.95 6.03
N THR A 104 15.61 -0.29 7.18
CA THR A 104 15.40 1.18 7.25
C THR A 104 16.24 1.81 8.37
N ALA A 105 15.64 2.15 9.50
CA ALA A 105 16.24 2.96 10.55
C ALA A 105 17.52 2.34 11.15
N PHE A 106 17.65 1.02 11.13
CA PHE A 106 18.82 0.31 11.63
C PHE A 106 19.86 0.02 10.56
N LEU A 107 19.64 0.37 9.29
CA LEU A 107 20.68 0.27 8.26
C LEU A 107 21.93 1.04 8.68
N ASN A 108 23.10 0.46 8.43
CA ASN A 108 24.38 1.02 8.84
C ASN A 108 24.58 2.44 8.26
N GLU A 109 24.19 2.67 7.01
CA GLU A 109 24.25 3.99 6.38
C GLU A 109 23.42 5.04 7.15
N ASN A 110 22.18 4.71 7.52
CA ASN A 110 21.30 5.62 8.25
C ASN A 110 21.81 5.88 9.67
N LEU A 111 22.30 4.84 10.36
CA LEU A 111 22.85 4.98 11.70
C LEU A 111 24.16 5.78 11.69
N PHE A 112 25.05 5.56 10.71
CA PHE A 112 26.31 6.28 10.61
C PHE A 112 26.11 7.74 10.23
N GLU A 113 25.14 8.05 9.35
CA GLU A 113 24.79 9.44 9.06
C GLU A 113 24.37 10.20 10.32
N VAL A 114 23.57 9.56 11.20
CA VAL A 114 23.18 10.16 12.49
C VAL A 114 24.39 10.31 13.42
N ILE A 115 25.24 9.30 13.55
CA ILE A 115 26.43 9.35 14.40
C ILE A 115 27.40 10.45 13.92
N ASP A 116 27.65 10.53 12.63
CA ASP A 116 28.55 11.53 12.02
C ASP A 116 28.00 12.94 12.20
N SER A 117 26.68 13.11 12.08
CA SER A 117 26.00 14.37 12.37
C SER A 117 26.20 14.81 13.82
N LEU A 118 26.01 13.89 14.77
CA LEU A 118 26.21 14.16 16.20
C LEU A 118 27.68 14.43 16.55
N GLU A 119 28.63 13.66 16.00
CA GLU A 119 30.06 13.89 16.13
C GLU A 119 30.41 15.31 15.66
N ASN A 120 29.94 15.72 14.49
CA ASN A 120 30.21 17.04 13.94
C ASN A 120 29.63 18.17 14.81
N ILE A 121 28.43 17.99 15.36
CA ILE A 121 27.80 18.99 16.24
C ILE A 121 28.56 19.11 17.57
N LEU A 122 29.03 18.00 18.14
CA LEU A 122 29.58 17.95 19.49
C LEU A 122 31.10 18.12 19.56
N SER A 123 31.82 17.98 18.45
CA SER A 123 33.30 17.95 18.44
C SER A 123 33.94 19.11 19.16
N LEU A 124 33.53 20.35 18.85
CA LEU A 124 34.11 21.55 19.47
C LEU A 124 33.78 21.64 20.97
N ASP A 125 32.56 21.29 21.36
CA ASP A 125 32.15 21.28 22.77
C ASP A 125 32.93 20.23 23.56
N MET A 126 33.22 19.08 22.94
CA MET A 126 34.01 18.01 23.53
C MET A 126 35.48 18.39 23.71
N GLU A 127 36.05 19.20 22.82
CA GLU A 127 37.40 19.78 23.00
C GLU A 127 37.44 20.66 24.27
N PHE A 128 36.49 21.59 24.42
CA PHE A 128 36.39 22.42 25.62
C PHE A 128 36.11 21.60 26.88
N HIS A 129 35.28 20.57 26.78
CA HIS A 129 34.98 19.66 27.88
C HIS A 129 36.25 18.90 28.32
N ALA A 130 37.04 18.41 27.37
CA ALA A 130 38.30 17.74 27.62
C ALA A 130 39.32 18.69 28.29
N GLU A 131 39.46 19.91 27.81
CA GLU A 131 40.34 20.92 28.41
C GLU A 131 39.92 21.25 29.85
N ARG A 132 38.63 21.47 30.08
CA ARG A 132 38.10 21.89 31.39
C ARG A 132 38.19 20.79 32.44
N TRP A 133 37.88 19.55 32.07
CA TRP A 133 37.69 18.44 33.02
C TRP A 133 38.79 17.37 32.94
N GLY A 134 39.83 17.58 32.13
CA GLY A 134 40.95 16.64 31.99
C GLY A 134 40.62 15.41 31.13
N GLY A 135 39.72 15.55 30.16
CA GLY A 135 39.40 14.51 29.18
C GLY A 135 40.44 14.36 28.07
N ASN A 136 40.28 13.34 27.23
CA ASN A 136 41.16 13.07 26.09
C ASN A 136 40.30 12.88 24.82
N MET A 137 40.52 13.73 23.82
CA MET A 137 39.79 13.67 22.55
C MET A 137 40.01 12.35 21.79
N ASN A 138 41.20 11.75 21.90
CA ASN A 138 41.43 10.43 21.30
C ASN A 138 40.54 9.36 21.94
N ASN A 139 40.26 9.44 23.24
CA ASN A 139 39.33 8.51 23.89
C ASN A 139 37.90 8.73 23.40
N TRP A 140 37.50 9.98 23.18
CA TRP A 140 36.19 10.30 22.63
C TRP A 140 36.00 9.76 21.21
N PHE A 141 36.95 10.03 20.31
CA PHE A 141 36.94 9.45 18.95
C PHE A 141 36.98 7.92 18.97
N THR A 142 37.75 7.32 19.87
CA THR A 142 37.75 5.86 20.07
C THR A 142 36.37 5.35 20.49
N GLY A 143 35.69 6.05 21.40
CA GLY A 143 34.32 5.72 21.82
C GLY A 143 33.33 5.73 20.65
N ILE A 144 33.41 6.74 19.78
CA ILE A 144 32.57 6.81 18.56
C ILE A 144 32.84 5.62 17.64
N GLN A 145 34.11 5.26 17.43
CA GLN A 145 34.46 4.10 16.61
C GLN A 145 34.00 2.78 17.24
N ASN A 146 34.05 2.64 18.57
CA ASN A 146 33.52 1.46 19.26
C ASN A 146 32.01 1.29 19.02
N VAL A 147 31.25 2.38 19.06
CA VAL A 147 29.80 2.36 18.75
C VAL A 147 29.57 1.92 17.30
N LYS A 148 30.33 2.45 16.34
CA LYS A 148 30.23 2.05 14.92
C LYS A 148 30.57 0.56 14.73
N ASN A 149 31.63 0.08 15.37
CA ASN A 149 32.03 -1.33 15.31
C ASN A 149 30.95 -2.25 15.89
N TYR A 150 30.36 -1.89 17.04
CA TYR A 150 29.23 -2.63 17.61
C TYR A 150 28.07 -2.71 16.59
N ILE A 151 27.67 -1.59 15.99
CA ILE A 151 26.57 -1.54 15.01
C ILE A 151 26.86 -2.41 13.78
N LEU A 152 28.08 -2.37 13.24
CA LEU A 152 28.51 -3.16 12.07
C LEU A 152 28.27 -4.66 12.29
N GLU A 153 28.62 -5.17 13.47
CA GLU A 153 28.49 -6.58 13.80
C GLU A 153 27.04 -6.93 14.20
N ARG A 154 26.41 -6.05 14.98
CA ARG A 154 25.13 -6.29 15.66
C ARG A 154 24.00 -6.70 14.72
N GLN A 155 23.90 -6.11 13.53
CA GLN A 155 22.84 -6.46 12.58
C GLN A 155 22.82 -7.95 12.24
N SER A 156 24.00 -8.53 11.96
CA SER A 156 24.14 -9.94 11.57
C SER A 156 23.79 -10.89 12.73
N HIS A 157 24.15 -10.52 13.96
CA HIS A 157 23.79 -11.25 15.15
C HIS A 157 22.28 -11.18 15.42
N ILE A 158 21.65 -10.01 15.29
CA ILE A 158 20.19 -9.88 15.45
C ILE A 158 19.44 -10.77 14.45
N THR A 159 19.85 -10.78 13.17
CA THR A 159 19.26 -11.69 12.17
C THR A 159 19.40 -13.16 12.61
N SER A 160 20.56 -13.55 13.13
CA SER A 160 20.80 -14.91 13.62
C SER A 160 19.97 -15.24 14.87
N HIS A 161 19.83 -14.30 15.82
CA HIS A 161 19.02 -14.47 17.02
C HIS A 161 17.54 -14.63 16.68
N ILE A 162 17.00 -13.86 15.74
CA ILE A 162 15.61 -13.99 15.29
C ILE A 162 15.39 -15.37 14.68
N LYS A 163 16.28 -15.81 13.79
CA LYS A 163 16.21 -17.15 13.20
C LYS A 163 16.19 -18.25 14.26
N ASN A 164 17.13 -18.20 15.20
CA ASN A 164 17.23 -19.20 16.27
C ASN A 164 16.01 -19.17 17.20
N LYS A 165 15.54 -17.96 17.57
CA LYS A 165 14.44 -17.77 18.51
C LYS A 165 13.11 -18.29 17.98
N PHE A 166 12.87 -18.12 16.69
CA PHE A 166 11.61 -18.43 16.04
C PHE A 166 11.67 -19.63 15.10
N ASP A 167 12.79 -20.36 15.09
CA ASP A 167 13.00 -21.55 14.25
C ASP A 167 12.81 -21.27 12.75
N LEU A 168 13.50 -20.23 12.26
CA LEU A 168 13.42 -19.79 10.85
C LEU A 168 14.67 -20.24 10.08
N ASP A 169 14.45 -20.77 8.88
CA ASP A 169 15.52 -21.41 8.09
C ASP A 169 16.54 -20.42 7.57
N THR A 170 16.07 -19.35 6.92
CA THR A 170 16.93 -18.40 6.20
C THR A 170 16.24 -17.04 6.00
N THR A 171 16.93 -16.17 5.28
CA THR A 171 16.39 -14.91 4.75
C THR A 171 16.49 -14.90 3.23
N PHE A 172 15.60 -14.14 2.59
CA PHE A 172 15.59 -13.90 1.15
C PHE A 172 15.50 -12.40 0.86
N GLN A 173 16.02 -11.99 -0.29
CA GLN A 173 15.85 -10.64 -0.81
C GLN A 173 14.48 -10.49 -1.49
N VAL A 174 13.82 -9.39 -1.21
CA VAL A 174 12.62 -8.94 -1.91
C VAL A 174 12.96 -7.64 -2.61
N THR A 175 12.90 -7.65 -3.93
CA THR A 175 13.04 -6.45 -4.77
C THR A 175 11.67 -6.01 -5.23
N LEU A 176 11.37 -4.72 -5.06
CA LEU A 176 10.11 -4.10 -5.41
C LEU A 176 10.34 -3.05 -6.49
N GLU A 177 9.53 -3.10 -7.53
CA GLU A 177 9.59 -2.22 -8.69
C GLU A 177 8.19 -1.73 -9.07
N ILE A 178 8.13 -0.56 -9.71
CA ILE A 178 6.90 0.02 -10.22
C ILE A 178 7.10 0.48 -11.65
N GLU A 179 6.14 0.16 -12.52
CA GLU A 179 6.14 0.60 -13.91
C GLU A 179 4.78 1.20 -14.28
N PRO A 180 4.71 2.41 -14.88
CA PRO A 180 5.83 3.30 -15.16
C PRO A 180 6.42 3.93 -13.88
N TYR A 181 7.67 4.38 -13.93
CA TYR A 181 8.30 5.07 -12.81
C TYR A 181 7.46 6.29 -12.36
N ASN A 182 7.37 6.53 -11.05
CA ASN A 182 6.53 7.56 -10.41
C ASN A 182 4.99 7.41 -10.58
N SER A 183 4.48 6.27 -11.04
CA SER A 183 3.03 6.04 -11.17
C SER A 183 2.32 5.69 -9.85
N GLY A 184 3.06 5.51 -8.76
CA GLY A 184 2.50 5.16 -7.46
C GLY A 184 3.58 4.95 -6.40
N SER A 185 3.17 4.31 -5.31
CA SER A 185 4.04 3.88 -4.21
C SER A 185 3.74 2.44 -3.82
N ILE A 186 4.65 1.81 -3.09
CA ILE A 186 4.47 0.43 -2.60
C ILE A 186 4.70 0.48 -1.08
N GLN A 187 3.82 -0.17 -0.34
CA GLN A 187 4.00 -0.44 1.08
C GLN A 187 4.37 -1.91 1.24
N ILE A 188 5.47 -2.21 1.90
CA ILE A 188 5.80 -3.57 2.36
C ILE A 188 5.79 -3.57 3.87
N ASN A 189 4.90 -4.37 4.46
CA ASN A 189 4.62 -4.38 5.89
C ASN A 189 4.39 -2.96 6.44
N SER A 190 5.31 -2.42 7.24
CA SER A 190 5.24 -1.06 7.80
C SER A 190 6.08 -0.01 7.05
N ILE A 191 6.78 -0.40 5.98
CA ILE A 191 7.63 0.49 5.18
C ILE A 191 6.82 1.03 4.00
N SER A 192 6.78 2.36 3.84
CA SER A 192 6.23 3.03 2.66
C SER A 192 7.36 3.48 1.73
N LEU A 193 7.31 3.04 0.47
CA LEU A 193 8.36 3.22 -0.54
C LEU A 193 7.85 4.07 -1.70
N SER A 194 8.67 5.03 -2.12
CA SER A 194 8.40 5.89 -3.28
C SER A 194 9.58 5.95 -4.27
N ASN A 195 10.69 5.30 -3.95
CA ASN A 195 11.88 5.24 -4.81
C ASN A 195 12.12 3.77 -5.17
N PHE A 196 12.28 3.51 -6.47
CA PHE A 196 12.38 2.15 -7.01
C PHE A 196 13.53 2.06 -8.03
N PRO A 197 14.17 0.89 -8.20
CA PRO A 197 13.95 -0.35 -7.44
C PRO A 197 14.32 -0.20 -5.97
N TRP A 198 13.62 -0.93 -5.10
CA TRP A 198 13.96 -1.06 -3.68
C TRP A 198 14.18 -2.52 -3.34
N THR A 199 15.23 -2.85 -2.58
CA THR A 199 15.52 -4.22 -2.17
C THR A 199 15.66 -4.28 -0.65
N GLY A 200 15.03 -5.26 -0.02
CA GLY A 200 15.13 -5.52 1.41
C GLY A 200 15.18 -7.01 1.73
N THR A 201 15.72 -7.34 2.90
CA THR A 201 15.89 -8.71 3.38
C THR A 201 14.77 -9.09 4.35
N TYR A 202 14.13 -10.24 4.12
CA TYR A 202 13.04 -10.77 4.96
C TYR A 202 13.25 -12.25 5.29
N PHE A 203 12.65 -12.72 6.38
CA PHE A 203 12.80 -14.09 6.85
C PHE A 203 11.89 -15.06 6.08
N SER A 204 12.37 -16.28 5.83
CA SER A 204 11.53 -17.36 5.31
C SER A 204 10.50 -17.80 6.37
N ASN A 205 9.40 -18.44 5.93
CA ASN A 205 8.31 -18.91 6.80
C ASN A 205 7.62 -17.81 7.65
N VAL A 206 7.78 -16.55 7.27
CA VAL A 206 7.09 -15.41 7.89
C VAL A 206 6.28 -14.70 6.81
N PRO A 207 4.94 -14.63 6.95
CA PRO A 207 4.13 -13.97 5.95
C PRO A 207 4.49 -12.49 5.81
N ILE A 208 4.60 -12.00 4.58
CA ILE A 208 4.79 -10.57 4.27
C ILE A 208 3.63 -10.04 3.45
N THR A 209 3.29 -8.76 3.67
CA THR A 209 2.23 -8.08 2.93
C THR A 209 2.82 -6.95 2.09
N ILE A 210 2.55 -6.96 0.79
CA ILE A 210 2.97 -5.91 -0.14
C ILE A 210 1.70 -5.28 -0.72
N THR A 211 1.58 -3.97 -0.63
CA THR A 211 0.43 -3.19 -1.12
C THR A 211 0.90 -2.11 -2.07
N ALA A 212 0.46 -2.15 -3.31
CA ALA A 212 0.62 -1.07 -4.27
C ALA A 212 -0.45 0.00 -4.04
N ASN A 213 -0.02 1.26 -4.07
CA ASN A 213 -0.86 2.45 -3.94
C ASN A 213 -0.65 3.30 -5.19
N PRO A 214 -1.46 3.12 -6.25
CA PRO A 214 -1.39 3.94 -7.45
C PRO A 214 -1.57 5.43 -7.14
N SER A 215 -0.82 6.28 -7.84
CA SER A 215 -1.03 7.73 -7.82
C SER A 215 -2.35 8.07 -8.51
N PRO A 216 -2.97 9.22 -8.21
CA PRO A 216 -4.15 9.68 -8.95
C PRO A 216 -3.95 9.63 -10.46
N GLY A 217 -4.91 9.06 -11.18
CA GLY A 217 -4.83 8.86 -12.63
C GLY A 217 -4.14 7.56 -13.05
N PHE A 218 -3.77 6.68 -12.12
CA PHE A 218 -3.31 5.31 -12.41
C PHE A 218 -4.15 4.25 -11.70
N GLU A 219 -4.27 3.08 -12.31
CA GLU A 219 -4.83 1.86 -11.73
C GLU A 219 -3.88 0.68 -11.92
N ILE A 220 -4.06 -0.36 -11.10
CA ILE A 220 -3.25 -1.58 -11.21
C ILE A 220 -3.71 -2.37 -12.44
N LEU A 221 -2.80 -2.57 -13.37
CA LEU A 221 -3.00 -3.49 -14.47
C LEU A 221 -2.72 -4.93 -14.01
N GLN A 222 -1.55 -5.17 -13.40
CA GLN A 222 -1.14 -6.47 -12.87
C GLN A 222 0.14 -6.38 -12.04
N TRP A 223 0.49 -7.45 -11.34
CA TRP A 223 1.86 -7.72 -10.90
C TRP A 223 2.58 -8.58 -11.95
N ASP A 224 3.74 -8.14 -12.43
CA ASP A 224 4.50 -8.81 -13.51
C ASP A 224 4.77 -10.28 -13.21
N GLY A 225 4.70 -11.12 -14.24
CA GLY A 225 4.82 -12.58 -14.12
C GLY A 225 3.65 -13.27 -13.39
N THR A 226 2.59 -12.53 -13.02
CA THR A 226 1.38 -13.06 -12.39
C THR A 226 0.11 -12.54 -13.07
N ASN A 227 -1.05 -13.14 -12.76
CA ASN A 227 -2.37 -12.61 -13.16
C ASN A 227 -3.06 -11.84 -12.03
N ILE A 228 -2.30 -11.38 -11.03
CA ILE A 228 -2.86 -10.72 -9.86
C ILE A 228 -3.12 -9.25 -10.19
N VAL A 229 -4.37 -8.81 -10.06
CA VAL A 229 -4.81 -7.42 -10.25
C VAL A 229 -5.17 -6.73 -8.94
N ALA A 230 -4.87 -7.35 -7.81
CA ALA A 230 -5.18 -6.82 -6.48
C ALA A 230 -4.15 -5.78 -6.03
N ASN A 231 -4.60 -4.78 -5.28
CA ASN A 231 -3.73 -3.81 -4.61
C ASN A 231 -2.76 -4.46 -3.64
N THR A 232 -3.18 -5.53 -2.99
CA THR A 232 -2.41 -6.20 -1.95
C THR A 232 -2.14 -7.64 -2.33
N ILE A 233 -0.87 -8.03 -2.19
CA ILE A 233 -0.43 -9.42 -2.18
C ILE A 233 0.04 -9.79 -0.78
N VAL A 234 -0.35 -10.98 -0.34
CA VAL A 234 0.15 -11.61 0.89
C VAL A 234 0.92 -12.85 0.46
N LEU A 235 2.18 -12.91 0.86
CA LEU A 235 3.02 -14.08 0.64
C LEU A 235 3.11 -14.81 1.96
N ASP A 236 2.63 -16.05 2.02
CA ASP A 236 2.68 -16.85 3.25
C ASP A 236 4.11 -17.19 3.67
N SER A 237 5.00 -17.34 2.69
CA SER A 237 6.44 -17.58 2.89
C SER A 237 7.22 -17.15 1.65
N LEU A 238 8.49 -16.78 1.88
CA LEU A 238 9.49 -16.59 0.82
C LEU A 238 10.29 -17.89 0.67
N GLU A 239 10.47 -18.33 -0.57
CA GLU A 239 11.18 -19.57 -0.92
C GLU A 239 12.51 -19.33 -1.65
N HIS A 240 12.67 -18.15 -2.25
CA HIS A 240 13.88 -17.68 -2.94
C HIS A 240 13.86 -16.15 -3.01
N ASP A 241 15.00 -15.55 -3.37
CA ASP A 241 15.06 -14.13 -3.72
C ASP A 241 14.04 -13.83 -4.82
N THR A 242 13.22 -12.80 -4.64
CA THR A 242 12.06 -12.54 -5.50
C THR A 242 11.96 -11.07 -5.86
N THR A 243 11.62 -10.79 -7.12
CA THR A 243 11.28 -9.45 -7.60
C THR A 243 9.78 -9.37 -7.85
N PHE A 244 9.15 -8.32 -7.35
CA PHE A 244 7.77 -7.96 -7.65
C PHE A 244 7.74 -6.61 -8.36
N THR A 245 7.30 -6.61 -9.61
CA THR A 245 7.07 -5.38 -10.37
C THR A 245 5.56 -5.16 -10.47
N VAL A 246 5.04 -4.07 -9.92
CA VAL A 246 3.64 -3.69 -10.16
C VAL A 246 3.57 -2.86 -11.43
N ILE A 247 2.73 -3.31 -12.37
CA ILE A 247 2.44 -2.63 -13.62
C ILE A 247 1.16 -1.83 -13.43
N LEU A 248 1.28 -0.51 -13.52
CA LEU A 248 0.18 0.44 -13.47
C LEU A 248 -0.12 0.98 -14.87
N ALA A 249 -1.39 1.19 -15.15
CA ALA A 249 -1.86 1.85 -16.36
C ALA A 249 -2.55 3.17 -15.98
N PRO A 250 -2.54 4.19 -16.86
CA PRO A 250 -3.42 5.34 -16.66
C PRO A 250 -4.87 4.87 -16.49
N VAL A 251 -5.59 5.42 -15.51
CA VAL A 251 -7.03 5.20 -15.39
C VAL A 251 -7.67 5.64 -16.70
N SER A 252 -8.33 4.73 -17.40
CA SER A 252 -9.08 5.10 -18.59
C SER A 252 -10.33 5.89 -18.16
N ASN A 253 -10.24 7.22 -18.13
CA ASN A 253 -11.41 8.13 -18.03
C ASN A 253 -12.23 8.17 -19.34
N HIS A 254 -12.11 7.13 -20.14
CA HIS A 254 -12.29 7.11 -21.57
C HIS A 254 -13.04 5.81 -21.85
N SER A 255 -14.33 5.78 -21.51
CA SER A 255 -15.25 4.65 -21.74
C SER A 255 -16.28 5.03 -22.81
N LEU A 256 -16.92 4.02 -23.41
CA LEU A 256 -18.15 4.26 -24.16
C LEU A 256 -19.25 4.60 -23.15
N VAL A 257 -19.85 5.78 -23.28
CA VAL A 257 -20.82 6.33 -22.32
C VAL A 257 -22.10 6.78 -23.01
N ILE A 258 -23.21 6.74 -22.28
CA ILE A 258 -24.42 7.51 -22.58
C ILE A 258 -24.09 8.98 -22.30
N ASN A 259 -23.92 9.76 -23.35
CA ASN A 259 -23.45 11.14 -23.29
C ASN A 259 -24.57 12.14 -23.04
N GLU A 260 -25.65 11.99 -23.81
CA GLU A 260 -26.80 12.88 -23.80
C GLU A 260 -28.09 12.07 -24.02
N PHE A 261 -29.22 12.53 -23.49
CA PHE A 261 -30.54 11.98 -23.82
C PHE A 261 -31.65 13.03 -23.67
N LEU A 262 -32.74 12.84 -24.40
CA LEU A 262 -33.98 13.63 -24.34
C LEU A 262 -35.17 12.68 -24.33
N ALA A 263 -35.99 12.75 -23.28
CA ALA A 263 -37.17 11.89 -23.04
C ALA A 263 -38.50 12.67 -23.16
N ARG A 264 -38.46 13.95 -23.56
CA ARG A 264 -39.63 14.76 -23.88
C ARG A 264 -39.33 15.69 -25.05
N ASN A 265 -39.29 15.14 -26.26
CA ASN A 265 -39.13 15.94 -27.48
C ASN A 265 -40.49 16.41 -28.04
N ASN A 266 -40.65 17.73 -28.21
CA ASN A 266 -41.82 18.36 -28.83
C ASN A 266 -41.39 19.34 -29.94
N GLY A 267 -40.28 19.02 -30.62
CA GLY A 267 -39.81 19.70 -31.82
C GLY A 267 -38.45 20.41 -31.68
N SER A 268 -37.67 20.12 -30.63
CA SER A 268 -36.29 20.61 -30.51
C SER A 268 -35.32 19.89 -31.45
N CYS A 269 -35.54 18.60 -31.63
CA CYS A 269 -34.70 17.71 -32.45
C CYS A 269 -35.60 16.91 -33.39
N PHE A 270 -35.09 16.56 -34.57
CA PHE A 270 -35.81 15.75 -35.53
C PHE A 270 -34.92 14.62 -36.03
N ASP A 271 -35.52 13.46 -36.21
CA ASP A 271 -34.89 12.30 -36.82
C ASP A 271 -34.75 12.46 -38.36
N ASN A 272 -34.28 11.42 -39.04
CA ASN A 272 -34.15 11.41 -40.50
C ASN A 272 -35.48 11.30 -41.26
N TYR A 273 -36.60 11.04 -40.59
CA TYR A 273 -37.95 11.06 -41.15
C TYR A 273 -38.71 12.37 -40.88
N GLY A 274 -38.14 13.27 -40.07
CA GLY A 274 -38.71 14.57 -39.72
C GLY A 274 -39.67 14.53 -38.54
N GLU A 275 -39.61 13.47 -37.74
CA GLU A 275 -40.36 13.20 -36.54
C GLU A 275 -39.57 13.71 -35.32
N ALA A 276 -40.29 14.17 -34.29
CA ALA A 276 -39.69 14.75 -33.10
C ALA A 276 -39.69 13.71 -31.98
N ASP A 277 -38.72 12.79 -32.04
CA ASP A 277 -38.63 11.65 -31.12
C ASP A 277 -37.60 11.85 -30.02
N ASP A 278 -37.78 11.08 -28.95
CA ASP A 278 -36.81 10.97 -27.87
C ASP A 278 -35.50 10.36 -28.39
N PHE A 279 -34.39 10.65 -27.71
CA PHE A 279 -33.09 10.14 -28.17
C PHE A 279 -32.13 9.80 -27.03
N ILE A 280 -31.18 8.93 -27.35
CA ILE A 280 -30.01 8.58 -26.55
C ILE A 280 -28.77 8.76 -27.42
N GLU A 281 -27.80 9.54 -26.97
CA GLU A 281 -26.50 9.72 -27.61
C GLU A 281 -25.43 8.91 -26.88
N LEU A 282 -24.65 8.13 -27.62
CA LEU A 282 -23.44 7.48 -27.12
C LEU A 282 -22.20 8.26 -27.54
N TYR A 283 -21.23 8.40 -26.63
CA TYR A 283 -19.92 9.00 -26.89
C TYR A 283 -18.82 7.98 -26.67
N ASN A 284 -17.91 7.86 -27.64
CA ASN A 284 -16.70 7.07 -27.47
C ASN A 284 -15.60 7.91 -26.83
N GLY A 285 -15.53 7.86 -25.49
CA GLY A 285 -14.43 8.45 -24.74
C GLY A 285 -13.11 7.69 -24.86
N THR A 286 -13.12 6.44 -25.35
CA THR A 286 -11.91 5.59 -25.46
C THR A 286 -10.88 6.16 -26.44
N ASP A 287 -9.62 5.74 -26.35
CA ASP A 287 -8.57 6.07 -27.31
C ASP A 287 -8.51 5.11 -28.52
N THR A 288 -9.48 4.18 -28.62
CA THR A 288 -9.59 3.22 -29.71
C THR A 288 -10.97 3.28 -30.38
N THR A 289 -11.09 2.69 -31.57
CA THR A 289 -12.39 2.55 -32.23
C THR A 289 -13.24 1.53 -31.49
N VAL A 290 -14.45 1.91 -31.07
CA VAL A 290 -15.41 1.01 -30.43
C VAL A 290 -16.41 0.50 -31.45
N ILE A 291 -16.58 -0.82 -31.53
CA ILE A 291 -17.61 -1.46 -32.37
C ILE A 291 -18.89 -1.57 -31.54
N LEU A 292 -19.99 -1.03 -32.05
CA LEU A 292 -21.28 -1.03 -31.35
C LEU A 292 -22.15 -2.25 -31.67
N ASN A 293 -21.87 -2.96 -32.77
CA ASN A 293 -22.67 -4.13 -33.15
C ASN A 293 -22.73 -5.17 -32.02
N GLY A 294 -23.94 -5.61 -31.69
CA GLY A 294 -24.21 -6.59 -30.64
C GLY A 294 -24.42 -5.99 -29.25
N MET A 295 -23.96 -4.75 -28.99
CA MET A 295 -24.26 -4.05 -27.74
C MET A 295 -25.76 -3.80 -27.60
N MET A 296 -26.22 -3.65 -26.36
CA MET A 296 -27.65 -3.53 -26.06
C MET A 296 -27.97 -2.24 -25.30
N ILE A 297 -29.06 -1.58 -25.67
CA ILE A 297 -29.62 -0.40 -25.00
C ILE A 297 -31.01 -0.77 -24.45
N THR A 298 -31.30 -0.39 -23.21
CA THR A 298 -32.60 -0.69 -22.56
C THR A 298 -32.96 0.32 -21.47
N ASP A 299 -34.25 0.56 -21.29
CA ASP A 299 -34.89 1.28 -20.16
C ASP A 299 -35.40 0.31 -19.05
N ASP A 300 -35.48 -0.99 -19.34
CA ASP A 300 -35.98 -2.04 -18.44
C ASP A 300 -35.01 -3.22 -18.39
N PRO A 301 -33.99 -3.19 -17.51
CA PRO A 301 -33.00 -4.26 -17.39
C PRO A 301 -33.58 -5.55 -16.80
N THR A 302 -34.83 -5.55 -16.33
CA THR A 302 -35.49 -6.71 -15.71
C THR A 302 -36.51 -7.39 -16.63
N GLY A 303 -37.02 -6.65 -17.61
CA GLY A 303 -37.92 -7.14 -18.64
C GLY A 303 -37.20 -7.75 -19.83
N SER A 304 -37.97 -8.37 -20.72
CA SER A 304 -37.46 -8.99 -21.94
C SER A 304 -37.92 -8.30 -23.22
N SER A 305 -38.71 -7.23 -23.13
CA SER A 305 -39.34 -6.57 -24.28
C SER A 305 -38.63 -5.30 -24.74
N ASN A 306 -38.01 -4.53 -23.84
CA ASN A 306 -37.42 -3.22 -24.17
C ASN A 306 -35.89 -3.29 -24.25
N ILE A 307 -35.35 -4.36 -24.82
CA ILE A 307 -33.91 -4.52 -25.02
C ILE A 307 -33.63 -4.42 -26.51
N PHE A 308 -33.02 -3.31 -26.93
CA PHE A 308 -32.60 -3.10 -28.31
C PHE A 308 -31.17 -3.61 -28.49
N THR A 309 -30.94 -4.48 -29.48
CA THR A 309 -29.58 -4.90 -29.86
C THR A 309 -29.16 -4.14 -31.11
N ILE A 310 -28.03 -3.43 -31.04
CA ILE A 310 -27.52 -2.65 -32.17
C ILE A 310 -27.06 -3.61 -33.26
N SER A 311 -27.75 -3.61 -34.40
CA SER A 311 -27.40 -4.44 -35.54
C SER A 311 -27.71 -3.73 -36.87
N ASP A 312 -26.71 -3.65 -37.75
CA ASP A 312 -26.86 -3.17 -39.12
C ASP A 312 -26.13 -4.12 -40.09
N THR A 313 -26.46 -4.02 -41.37
CA THR A 313 -25.75 -4.68 -42.48
C THR A 313 -24.30 -4.22 -42.60
N SER A 314 -23.98 -3.03 -42.10
CA SER A 314 -22.62 -2.50 -42.03
C SER A 314 -22.08 -2.52 -40.58
N LEU A 315 -20.75 -2.42 -40.44
CA LEU A 315 -20.12 -2.28 -39.13
C LEU A 315 -20.44 -0.89 -38.56
N VAL A 316 -21.16 -0.84 -37.45
CA VAL A 316 -21.43 0.35 -36.67
C VAL A 316 -20.28 0.51 -35.67
N SER A 317 -19.53 1.59 -35.80
CA SER A 317 -18.39 1.87 -34.92
C SER A 317 -18.23 3.37 -34.68
N LEU A 318 -17.64 3.72 -33.54
CA LEU A 318 -17.24 5.08 -33.20
C LEU A 318 -15.73 5.18 -33.09
N LEU A 319 -15.11 6.11 -33.82
CA LEU A 319 -13.72 6.51 -33.59
C LEU A 319 -13.60 7.23 -32.24
N PRO A 320 -12.38 7.37 -31.68
CA PRO A 320 -12.15 8.18 -30.49
C PRO A 320 -12.73 9.59 -30.64
N GLY A 321 -13.57 10.01 -29.70
CA GLY A 321 -14.19 11.33 -29.70
C GLY A 321 -15.46 11.47 -30.56
N GLU A 322 -15.94 10.40 -31.20
CA GLU A 322 -17.19 10.43 -31.98
C GLU A 322 -18.44 10.16 -31.13
N PHE A 323 -19.58 10.60 -31.65
CA PHE A 323 -20.90 10.47 -31.05
C PHE A 323 -21.86 9.71 -32.00
N LYS A 324 -22.81 8.95 -31.46
CA LYS A 324 -23.91 8.33 -32.21
C LYS A 324 -25.23 8.50 -31.47
N VAL A 325 -26.21 9.08 -32.14
CA VAL A 325 -27.60 9.18 -31.67
C VAL A 325 -28.39 7.93 -32.06
N PHE A 326 -29.23 7.48 -31.13
CA PHE A 326 -30.28 6.48 -31.29
C PHE A 326 -31.62 7.10 -30.90
N TRP A 327 -32.64 6.93 -31.73
CA TRP A 327 -33.99 7.46 -31.54
C TRP A 327 -34.84 6.47 -30.74
N ALA A 328 -35.31 6.88 -29.57
CA ALA A 328 -36.18 6.10 -28.70
C ALA A 328 -37.65 6.34 -29.09
N ASP A 329 -38.06 5.75 -30.22
CA ASP A 329 -39.35 6.03 -30.87
C ASP A 329 -40.29 4.81 -30.94
N ASN A 330 -39.80 3.62 -30.58
CA ASN A 330 -40.49 2.34 -30.76
C ASN A 330 -40.82 2.03 -32.23
N ASP A 331 -40.00 2.49 -33.18
CA ASP A 331 -40.15 2.25 -34.63
C ASP A 331 -38.85 1.74 -35.29
N THR A 332 -38.43 0.53 -34.88
CA THR A 332 -37.30 -0.20 -35.50
C THR A 332 -37.38 -0.40 -37.02
N ALA A 333 -38.51 -0.12 -37.69
CA ALA A 333 -38.62 -0.19 -39.14
C ALA A 333 -37.87 0.95 -39.86
N GLN A 334 -37.54 2.03 -39.14
CA GLN A 334 -36.90 3.23 -39.68
C GLN A 334 -35.37 3.12 -39.78
N GLY A 335 -34.73 2.24 -39.00
CA GLY A 335 -33.29 2.05 -39.09
C GLY A 335 -32.68 1.29 -37.92
N PHE A 336 -31.37 1.07 -38.01
CA PHE A 336 -30.59 0.42 -36.94
C PHE A 336 -30.38 1.33 -35.73
N ASP A 337 -30.66 2.61 -35.89
CA ASP A 337 -30.60 3.65 -34.87
C ASP A 337 -31.97 4.04 -34.33
N HIS A 338 -33.03 3.29 -34.63
CA HIS A 338 -34.37 3.46 -34.06
C HIS A 338 -34.68 2.30 -33.10
N LEU A 339 -34.95 2.62 -31.84
CA LEU A 339 -35.07 1.67 -30.74
C LEU A 339 -36.47 1.03 -30.71
N ASN A 340 -36.62 -0.07 -29.96
CA ASN A 340 -37.91 -0.76 -29.78
C ASN A 340 -38.66 -0.31 -28.51
N PHE A 341 -38.36 0.88 -28.02
CA PHE A 341 -38.99 1.51 -26.86
C PHE A 341 -38.89 3.04 -26.97
N GLN A 342 -39.68 3.73 -26.16
CA GLN A 342 -39.66 5.18 -25.97
C GLN A 342 -39.29 5.48 -24.52
N LEU A 343 -38.71 6.65 -24.25
CA LEU A 343 -38.35 7.02 -22.89
C LEU A 343 -39.55 7.58 -22.12
N ASP A 344 -39.61 7.31 -20.81
CA ASP A 344 -40.58 7.92 -19.91
C ASP A 344 -40.02 9.24 -19.35
N GLY A 345 -40.53 10.35 -19.90
CA GLY A 345 -40.18 11.70 -19.44
C GLY A 345 -40.53 12.02 -17.98
N ASP A 346 -41.28 11.18 -17.26
CA ASP A 346 -41.50 11.30 -15.81
C ASP A 346 -40.31 10.76 -14.97
N GLY A 347 -39.40 10.00 -15.58
CA GLY A 347 -38.16 9.50 -14.98
C GLY A 347 -38.04 7.97 -14.97
N GLU A 348 -36.87 7.47 -15.35
CA GLU A 348 -36.54 6.05 -15.43
C GLU A 348 -35.01 5.85 -15.51
N GLN A 349 -34.53 4.66 -15.89
CA GLN A 349 -33.10 4.36 -15.98
C GLN A 349 -32.71 3.75 -17.32
N ILE A 350 -31.73 4.35 -18.00
CA ILE A 350 -31.15 3.85 -19.25
C ILE A 350 -29.91 3.02 -18.93
N TYR A 351 -29.75 1.89 -19.61
CA TYR A 351 -28.58 1.02 -19.53
C TYR A 351 -27.97 0.79 -20.91
N LEU A 352 -26.64 0.75 -20.93
CA LEU A 352 -25.83 0.27 -22.04
C LEU A 352 -25.11 -1.01 -21.59
N PHE A 353 -25.34 -2.11 -22.28
CA PHE A 353 -24.68 -3.40 -22.04
C PHE A 353 -23.67 -3.72 -23.15
N ASN A 354 -22.68 -4.53 -22.80
CA ASN A 354 -21.76 -5.12 -23.76
C ASN A 354 -22.47 -6.11 -24.71
N ASP A 355 -21.73 -6.56 -25.73
CA ASP A 355 -22.22 -7.45 -26.80
C ASP A 355 -22.73 -8.83 -26.33
N SER A 356 -22.28 -9.27 -25.16
CA SER A 356 -22.73 -10.52 -24.52
C SER A 356 -23.95 -10.32 -23.62
N GLY A 357 -24.37 -9.08 -23.36
CA GLY A 357 -25.48 -8.75 -22.46
C GLY A 357 -25.21 -9.07 -20.99
N THR A 358 -23.97 -9.37 -20.61
CA THR A 358 -23.63 -9.80 -19.23
C THR A 358 -23.11 -8.66 -18.35
N SER A 359 -22.61 -7.59 -18.96
CA SER A 359 -21.95 -6.49 -18.24
C SER A 359 -22.56 -5.15 -18.65
N VAL A 360 -22.96 -4.35 -17.66
CA VAL A 360 -23.32 -2.94 -17.84
C VAL A 360 -22.04 -2.17 -18.12
N LEU A 361 -21.96 -1.54 -19.29
CA LEU A 361 -20.88 -0.62 -19.65
C LEU A 361 -21.10 0.75 -19.02
N ASP A 362 -22.36 1.21 -18.99
CA ASP A 362 -22.76 2.47 -18.42
C ASP A 362 -24.28 2.53 -18.18
N SER A 363 -24.73 3.41 -17.29
CA SER A 363 -26.16 3.61 -17.00
C SER A 363 -26.44 5.00 -16.45
N ILE A 364 -27.64 5.51 -16.70
CA ILE A 364 -28.12 6.80 -16.20
C ILE A 364 -29.51 6.63 -15.61
N LEU A 365 -29.67 6.96 -14.34
CA LEU A 365 -30.97 7.13 -13.68
C LEU A 365 -31.35 8.61 -13.78
N PHE A 366 -32.56 8.91 -14.23
CA PHE A 366 -33.05 10.27 -14.36
C PHE A 366 -34.46 10.44 -13.80
N ASP A 367 -34.72 11.66 -13.33
CA ASP A 367 -36.04 12.11 -12.87
C ASP A 367 -36.77 12.87 -14.00
N GLU A 368 -37.97 13.38 -13.73
CA GLU A 368 -38.77 14.14 -14.70
C GLU A 368 -37.96 15.16 -15.53
N GLN A 369 -38.04 15.05 -16.87
CA GLN A 369 -37.43 16.00 -17.80
C GLN A 369 -38.39 17.14 -18.18
N ALA A 370 -37.83 18.33 -18.43
CA ALA A 370 -38.58 19.41 -19.05
C ALA A 370 -38.67 19.18 -20.57
N ILE A 371 -39.80 19.56 -21.17
CA ILE A 371 -40.01 19.48 -22.63
C ILE A 371 -38.89 20.24 -23.35
N ASP A 372 -38.32 19.62 -24.38
CA ASP A 372 -37.30 20.19 -25.28
C ASP A 372 -35.97 20.56 -24.57
N ILE A 373 -35.68 19.95 -23.40
CA ILE A 373 -34.41 20.14 -22.67
C ILE A 373 -33.76 18.79 -22.41
N SER A 374 -32.67 18.53 -23.13
CA SER A 374 -31.86 17.33 -22.95
C SER A 374 -31.02 17.38 -21.67
N PHE A 375 -30.57 16.21 -21.23
CA PHE A 375 -29.53 16.06 -20.22
C PHE A 375 -28.27 15.56 -20.90
N GLY A 376 -27.12 16.22 -20.67
CA GLY A 376 -25.80 15.78 -21.11
C GLY A 376 -24.76 15.85 -20.00
N ARG A 377 -23.67 15.08 -20.10
CA ARG A 377 -22.60 15.02 -19.08
C ARG A 377 -21.18 15.12 -19.63
#